data_AF-A0A3D4EGX1-F1
#
_entry.id   AF-A0A3D4EGX1-F1
#
_cell.length_a   1.000
_cell.length_b   1.000
_cell.length_c   1.000
_cell.angle_alpha   90.00
_cell.angle_beta   90.00
_cell.angle_gamma   90.00
#
_symmetry.space_group_name_H-M   'P 1'
#
loop_
_entity.id
_entity.type
_entity.pdbx_description
1 polymer ?
#
loop_
_entity_poly.entity_id
_entity_poly.type
_entity_poly.pdbx_seq_one_letter_code
_entity_poly.pdbx_strand_id
1 'polypeptide(L)' 'MTIAELSGEYRKSGEVCRIRAEELETRLKREKMCEMDKMRLRRKISMLTNMARDAIATSRYLENYYGDDKNEREKAEYVC' A
#
# COMPACT_ATOMS: atom_id res chain seq x y z
N MET A 1 15.40 6.49 -10.63
CA MET A 1 14.19 5.76 -10.22
C MET A 1 13.12 5.96 -11.27
N THR A 2 12.65 4.89 -11.88
CA THR A 2 11.57 4.88 -12.87
C THR A 2 10.20 4.87 -12.18
N ILE A 3 9.14 5.21 -12.92
CA ILE A 3 7.76 5.11 -12.41
C ILE A 3 7.40 3.67 -12.03
N ALA A 4 7.91 2.68 -12.77
CA ALA A 4 7.72 1.26 -12.47
C ALA A 4 8.38 0.88 -11.14
N GLU A 5 9.62 1.32 -10.91
CA GLU A 5 10.32 1.12 -9.63
C GLU A 5 9.57 1.79 -8.48
N LEU A 6 9.13 3.04 -8.66
CA LEU A 6 8.39 3.78 -7.63
C LEU A 6 7.03 3.12 -7.31
N SER A 7 6.30 2.64 -8.33
CA SER A 7 5.07 1.86 -8.12
C SER A 7 5.34 0.60 -7.32
N GLY A 8 6.41 -0.13 -7.65
CA GLY A 8 6.84 -1.32 -6.90
C GLY A 8 7.15 -1.02 -5.43
N GLU A 9 7.82 0.11 -5.15
CA GLU A 9 8.12 0.55 -3.78
C GLU A 9 6.86 0.89 -2.98
N TYR A 10 5.90 1.60 -3.59
CA TYR A 10 4.61 1.89 -2.95
C TYR A 10 3.82 0.61 -2.66
N ARG A 11 3.79 -0.35 -3.60
CA ARG A 11 3.15 -1.64 -3.38
C ARG A 11 3.77 -2.39 -2.21
N LYS A 12 5.10 -2.51 -2.21
CA LYS A 12 5.85 -3.18 -1.13
C LYS A 12 5.58 -2.51 0.22
N SER A 13 5.59 -1.18 0.25
CA SER A 13 5.31 -0.41 1.47
C SER A 13 3.89 -0.67 1.99
N GLY A 14 2.90 -0.73 1.09
CA GLY A 14 1.53 -1.06 1.44
C GLY A 14 1.36 -2.49 1.97
N GLU A 15 2.05 -3.45 1.35
CA GLU A 15 2.06 -4.85 1.81
C GLU A 15 2.67 -5.01 3.21
N VAL A 16 3.78 -4.33 3.48
CA VAL A 16 4.41 -4.32 4.82
C VAL A 16 3.44 -3.75 5.86
N CYS A 17 2.75 -2.64 5.55
CA CYS A 17 1.76 -2.07 6.44
C CYS A 17 0.60 -3.03 6.71
N ARG A 18 0.11 -3.73 5.67
CA ARG A 18 -0.97 -4.71 5.78
C ARG A 18 -0.58 -5.91 6.65
N ILE A 19 0.58 -6.51 6.38
CA ILE A 19 1.10 -7.65 7.16
C ILE A 19 1.20 -7.25 8.64
N ARG A 20 1.77 -6.06 8.91
CA ARG A 20 1.89 -5.58 10.28
C ARG A 20 0.53 -5.34 10.94
N ALA A 21 -0.47 -4.83 10.22
CA ALA A 21 -1.82 -4.67 10.75
C ALA A 21 -2.43 -6.02 11.14
N GLU A 22 -2.29 -7.04 10.29
CA GLU A 22 -2.79 -8.42 10.54
C GLU A 22 -2.12 -9.08 11.75
N GLU A 23 -0.81 -8.89 11.92
CA GLU A 23 -0.09 -9.33 13.12
C GLU A 23 -0.65 -8.69 14.39
N LEU A 24 -0.87 -7.37 14.36
CA LEU A 24 -1.41 -6.64 15.51
C LEU A 24 -2.88 -7.00 15.79
N GLU A 25 -3.68 -7.29 14.76
CA GLU A 25 -5.04 -7.82 14.93
C GLU A 25 -5.02 -9.21 15.58
N THR A 26 -4.11 -10.08 15.14
CA THR A 26 -3.92 -11.41 15.73
C THR A 26 -3.53 -11.28 17.20
N ARG A 27 -2.61 -10.36 17.50
CA ARG A 27 -2.20 -10.02 18.86
C ARG A 27 -3.37 -9.54 19.71
N LEU A 28 -4.18 -8.60 19.19
CA LEU A 28 -5.35 -8.05 19.87
C LEU A 28 -6.38 -9.14 20.25
N LYS A 29 -6.51 -10.17 19.41
CA LYS A 29 -7.43 -11.31 19.64
C LYS A 29 -6.92 -12.31 20.66
N ARG A 30 -5.59 -12.50 20.76
CA ARG A 30 -4.97 -13.58 21.56
C ARG A 30 -4.46 -13.15 22.92
N GLU A 31 -3.95 -11.92 23.03
CA GLU A 31 -3.33 -11.46 24.27
C GLU A 31 -4.36 -10.88 25.25
N LYS A 32 -4.21 -11.20 26.54
CA LYS A 32 -4.92 -10.47 27.61
C LYS A 32 -4.25 -9.12 27.80
N MET A 33 -5.02 -8.06 27.66
CA MET A 33 -4.57 -6.67 27.77
C MET A 33 -5.67 -5.81 28.36
N CYS A 34 -5.29 -4.72 29.03
CA CYS A 34 -6.25 -3.75 29.55
C CYS A 34 -6.94 -2.99 28.41
N GLU A 35 -8.09 -2.37 28.69
CA GLU A 35 -8.85 -1.66 27.65
C GLU A 35 -8.09 -0.48 27.04
N MET A 36 -7.24 0.20 27.81
CA MET A 36 -6.39 1.27 27.27
C MET A 36 -5.38 0.75 26.25
N ASP A 37 -4.76 -0.40 26.51
CA ASP A 37 -3.80 -1.00 25.58
C ASP A 37 -4.50 -1.54 24.33
N LYS A 38 -5.67 -2.16 24.48
CA LYS A 38 -6.53 -2.54 23.34
C LYS A 38 -6.87 -1.34 22.47
N MET A 39 -7.25 -0.21 23.09
CA MET A 39 -7.58 1.02 22.37
C MET A 39 -6.37 1.55 21.58
N ARG A 40 -5.19 1.59 22.21
CA ARG A 40 -3.94 2.00 21.54
C ARG A 40 -3.59 1.06 20.38
N LEU A 41 -3.78 -0.24 20.55
CA LEU A 41 -3.51 -1.23 19.52
C LEU A 41 -4.48 -1.09 18.33
N ARG A 42 -5.79 -0.91 18.59
CA ARG A 42 -6.80 -0.62 17.55
C ARG A 42 -6.47 0.64 16.75
N ARG A 43 -5.99 1.70 17.41
CA ARG A 43 -5.54 2.92 16.71
C ARG A 43 -4.38 2.63 15.77
N LYS A 44 -3.37 1.88 16.22
CA LYS A 44 -2.22 1.48 15.37
C LYS A 44 -2.66 0.64 14.16
N ILE A 45 -3.56 -0.32 14.38
CA ILE A 45 -4.13 -1.15 13.30
C ILE A 45 -4.84 -0.27 12.27
N SER A 46 -5.68 0.68 12.72
CA SER A 46 -6.40 1.60 11.84
C SER A 46 -5.44 2.46 10.99
N MET A 47 -4.40 3.02 11.61
CA MET A 47 -3.38 3.80 10.89
C MET A 47 -2.67 2.97 9.82
N LEU A 48 -2.19 1.77 10.19
CA LEU A 48 -1.49 0.88 9.24
C LEU A 48 -2.40 0.43 8.10
N THR A 49 -3.68 0.17 8.38
CA THR A 49 -4.66 -0.21 7.37
C THR A 49 -4.89 0.91 6.37
N ASN A 50 -5.00 2.17 6.84
CA ASN A 50 -5.15 3.33 5.95
C ASN A 50 -3.88 3.53 5.11
N MET A 51 -2.70 3.49 5.72
CA MET A 51 -1.42 3.61 5.02
C MET A 51 -1.26 2.51 3.95
N ALA A 52 -1.67 1.27 4.25
CA ALA A 52 -1.64 0.19 3.28
C ALA A 52 -2.54 0.47 2.07
N ARG A 53 -3.77 0.95 2.30
CA ARG A 53 -4.70 1.32 1.23
C ARG A 53 -4.14 2.44 0.36
N ASP A 54 -3.65 3.51 0.98
CA ASP A 54 -3.14 4.69 0.27
C ASP A 54 -1.90 4.36 -0.55
N ALA A 55 -0.98 3.56 -0.01
CA ALA A 55 0.22 3.13 -0.71
C ALA A 55 -0.11 2.21 -1.90
N ILE A 56 -1.01 1.25 -1.72
CA ILE A 56 -1.45 0.36 -2.81
C ILE A 56 -2.20 1.15 -3.89
N ALA A 57 -3.05 2.10 -3.50
CA ALA A 57 -3.75 2.97 -4.44
C ALA A 57 -2.76 3.82 -5.26
N THR A 58 -1.75 4.41 -4.59
CA THR A 58 -0.69 5.16 -5.26
C THR A 58 0.10 4.29 -6.23
N SER A 59 0.46 3.07 -5.84
CA SER A 59 1.12 2.11 -6.74
C SER A 59 0.28 1.85 -7.99
N ARG A 60 -1.02 1.54 -7.83
CA ARG A 60 -1.92 1.31 -8.97
C ARG A 60 -2.05 2.53 -9.88
N TYR A 61 -2.11 3.72 -9.28
CA TYR A 61 -2.15 4.96 -10.05
C TYR A 61 -0.88 5.15 -10.88
N LEU A 62 0.29 4.96 -10.27
CA LEU A 62 1.58 5.04 -10.97
C LEU A 62 1.72 3.98 -12.06
N GLU A 63 1.26 2.76 -11.80
CA GLU A 63 1.30 1.64 -12.75
C GLU A 63 0.38 1.88 -13.95
N ASN A 64 -0.87 2.29 -13.71
CA ASN A 64 -1.88 2.33 -14.76
C ASN A 64 -1.94 3.68 -15.48
N TYR A 65 -1.82 4.81 -14.77
CA TYR A 65 -1.95 6.12 -15.41
C TYR A 65 -0.67 6.52 -16.15
N TYR A 66 0.48 6.39 -15.47
CA TYR A 66 1.76 6.76 -16.07
C TYR A 66 2.45 5.61 -16.80
N GLY A 67 2.07 4.35 -16.54
CA GLY A 67 2.57 3.20 -17.29
C GLY A 67 1.95 3.10 -18.69
N ASP A 68 0.67 3.41 -18.85
CA ASP A 68 0.02 3.43 -20.16
C ASP A 68 0.41 4.64 -21.02
N ASP A 69 0.68 5.81 -20.43
CA ASP A 69 1.17 6.99 -21.16
C ASP A 69 2.47 6.72 -21.95
N LYS A 70 3.33 5.80 -21.47
CA LYS A 70 4.52 5.35 -22.22
C LYS A 70 4.15 4.48 -23.41
N ASN A 71 3.20 3.56 -23.25
CA ASN A 71 2.71 2.69 -24.32
C ASN A 71 1.92 3.48 -25.38
N GLU A 72 1.21 4.54 -24.99
CA GLU A 72 0.49 5.41 -25.92
C GLU A 72 1.44 6.24 -26.80
N ARG A 73 2.55 6.74 -26.24
CA ARG A 73 3.57 7.46 -27.02
C ARG A 73 4.33 6.55 -28.00
N GLU A 74 4.69 5.34 -27.59
CA GLU A 74 5.31 4.36 -28.51
C GLU A 74 4.38 3.98 -29.67
N LYS A 75 3.06 3.85 -29.41
CA LYS A 75 2.06 3.62 -30.46
C LYS A 75 1.92 4.82 -31.41
N ALA A 76 2.06 6.05 -30.93
CA ALA A 76 1.99 7.24 -31.76
C ALA A 76 3.24 7.41 -32.65
N GLU A 77 4.42 7.01 -32.18
CA GLU A 77 5.67 7.06 -32.96
C GLU A 77 5.76 5.95 -34.04
N TYR A 78 5.06 4.82 -33.86
CA TYR A 78 5.04 3.72 -34.85
C TYR A 78 4.04 3.93 -36.01
N VAL A 79 3.33 5.06 -36.03
CA VAL A 79 2.50 5.48 -37.18
C VAL A 79 3.31 6.45 -38.04
N CYS A 80 4.26 5.91 -38.81
CA CYS A 80 4.94 6.59 -39.93
C CYS A 80 5.13 5.59 -41.06
#